data_AF-A0A3R7D1V3-F1
#
_entry.id   AF-A0A3R7D1V3-F1
#
_cell.length_a   1.000
_cell.length_b   1.000
_cell.length_c   1.000
_cell.angle_alpha   90.00
_cell.angle_beta   90.00
_cell.angle_gamma   90.00
#
_symmetry.space_group_name_H-M   'P 1'
#
loop_
_entity.id
_entity.type
_entity.pdbx_description
1 polymer ?
#
loop_
_entity_poly.entity_id
_entity_poly.type
_entity_poly.pdbx_seq_one_letter_code
_entity_poly.pdbx_strand_id
1 'polypeptide(L)'
;MAYSHSPTERKYTIVGIDPGTTIGVAIIDLEGKPIEVFSSKNYSCSDVIESIISHGNPLIVASDVTPTPSMVKRISRIFSSPVHELDESLSTEEKVALTKGEGYEYKNVHERDALAACVNAFKRYKKKFLQVQRKTPAAVDVEEVKALVVKGVSISAAINRLIRAKEEKEEKKRVMKEEKSEKEEQKGGEGGVSENELRLRRIIKGKDEKIEMMKDLMTALKTELEKKESEIKNLRSKLDFVRSARRREIEETEEISWRDNEIERLRAEVKARDKENAELKTIIEELKGKKAVEVKGGKRIKVLPAFSRNAILDMERKYGIKKGDVIFLEDGSGGGASTAELLAKKGVVAVIYGKELSHFAAEKFFEFGVPAFSDKDMPSLFLKKESNGRGDFAFVDHQLLNRKIDEWRKKRERGEDKILFSL
;
A
#
# COMPACT_ATOMS: atom_id res chain seq x y z
N MET A 1 -61.38 0.62 -0.52
CA MET A 1 -61.57 1.79 0.37
C MET A 1 -61.06 3.02 -0.37
N ALA A 2 -61.95 3.95 -0.69
CA ALA A 2 -61.63 5.15 -1.46
C ALA A 2 -60.96 6.18 -0.54
N TYR A 3 -59.74 6.61 -0.87
CA TYR A 3 -59.10 7.73 -0.17
C TYR A 3 -59.57 9.05 -0.79
N SER A 4 -60.48 9.73 -0.10
CA SER A 4 -60.87 11.10 -0.36
C SER A 4 -59.72 12.05 0.01
N HIS A 5 -58.91 12.47 -0.97
CA HIS A 5 -57.98 13.57 -0.79
C HIS A 5 -58.70 14.89 -1.11
N SER A 6 -59.28 15.52 -0.09
CA SER A 6 -59.48 16.97 -0.12
C SER A 6 -58.11 17.64 -0.16
N PRO A 7 -57.86 18.65 -1.00
CA PRO A 7 -56.59 19.37 -1.04
C PRO A 7 -56.52 20.30 0.17
N THR A 8 -56.11 19.77 1.32
CA THR A 8 -55.63 20.60 2.43
C THR A 8 -54.32 21.23 1.99
N GLU A 9 -54.17 22.55 2.20
CA GLU A 9 -52.91 23.28 1.96
C GLU A 9 -51.74 22.48 2.57
N ARG A 10 -50.81 22.03 1.73
CA ARG A 10 -49.68 21.23 2.19
C ARG A 10 -48.75 22.12 2.99
N LYS A 11 -48.76 21.96 4.31
CA LYS A 11 -47.89 22.67 5.26
C LYS A 11 -46.41 22.41 4.93
N TYR A 12 -45.59 23.45 5.07
CA TYR A 12 -44.15 23.35 4.86
C TYR A 12 -43.47 22.69 6.07
N THR A 13 -42.49 21.82 5.80
CA THR A 13 -41.80 21.05 6.84
C THR A 13 -40.29 21.15 6.74
N ILE A 14 -39.59 20.91 7.85
CA ILE A 14 -38.15 20.69 7.89
C ILE A 14 -37.95 19.20 8.13
N VAL A 15 -37.09 18.57 7.32
CA VAL A 15 -36.88 17.13 7.34
C VAL A 15 -35.42 16.82 7.66
N GLY A 16 -35.20 15.97 8.65
CA GLY A 16 -33.91 15.50 9.11
C GLY A 16 -33.78 14.04 8.75
N ILE A 17 -32.65 13.67 8.17
CA ILE A 17 -32.42 12.32 7.66
C ILE A 17 -31.07 11.83 8.18
N ASP A 18 -31.10 10.72 8.92
CA ASP A 18 -29.92 9.94 9.31
C ASP A 18 -29.82 8.71 8.39
N PRO A 19 -28.95 8.73 7.37
CA PRO A 19 -28.81 7.63 6.43
C PRO A 19 -27.88 6.53 6.95
N GLY A 20 -28.30 5.28 6.81
CA GLY A 20 -27.48 4.12 7.16
C GLY A 20 -28.19 2.82 6.81
N THR A 21 -27.77 1.72 7.44
CA THR A 21 -28.51 0.45 7.40
C THR A 21 -29.88 0.59 8.06
N THR A 22 -29.99 1.45 9.07
CA THR A 22 -31.26 1.94 9.60
C THR A 22 -31.37 3.41 9.20
N ILE A 23 -32.43 3.78 8.49
CA ILE A 23 -32.67 5.18 8.15
C ILE A 23 -33.54 5.78 9.25
N GLY A 24 -33.04 6.84 9.90
CA GLY A 24 -33.84 7.70 10.77
C GLY A 24 -34.41 8.87 9.99
N VAL A 25 -35.69 9.18 10.21
CA VAL A 25 -36.36 10.33 9.60
C VAL A 25 -37.10 11.10 10.69
N ALA A 26 -36.89 12.41 10.73
CA ALA A 26 -37.64 13.32 11.58
C ALA A 26 -38.24 14.44 10.73
N ILE A 27 -39.50 14.79 11.01
CA ILE A 27 -40.25 15.82 10.31
C ILE A 27 -40.79 16.78 11.36
N ILE A 28 -40.44 18.07 11.24
CA ILE A 28 -40.93 19.14 12.11
C ILE A 28 -41.59 20.24 11.26
N ASP A 29 -42.48 21.03 11.85
CA ASP A 29 -43.05 22.22 11.22
C ASP A 29 -42.06 23.41 11.23
N LEU A 30 -42.47 24.56 10.69
CA LEU A 30 -41.65 25.78 10.64
C LEU A 30 -41.60 26.53 11.99
N GLU A 31 -42.29 26.03 13.01
CA GLU A 31 -42.34 26.52 14.38
C GLU A 31 -41.45 25.67 15.31
N GLY A 32 -40.97 24.53 14.82
CA GLY A 32 -40.07 23.61 15.51
C GLY A 32 -40.79 22.48 16.25
N LYS A 33 -42.09 22.30 16.04
CA LYS A 33 -42.87 21.22 16.65
C LYS A 33 -42.72 19.93 15.83
N PRO A 34 -42.49 18.77 16.46
CA PRO A 34 -42.41 17.51 15.73
C PRO A 34 -43.78 17.10 15.18
N ILE A 35 -43.78 16.72 13.91
CA ILE A 35 -44.91 16.15 13.20
C ILE A 35 -44.82 14.63 13.28
N GLU A 36 -43.66 14.07 12.91
CA GLU A 36 -43.43 12.62 12.91
C GLU A 36 -41.92 12.33 13.07
N VAL A 37 -41.58 11.29 13.85
CA VAL A 37 -40.21 10.79 13.99
C VAL A 37 -40.24 9.26 13.95
N PHE A 38 -39.52 8.65 13.01
CA PHE A 38 -39.50 7.20 12.84
C PHE A 38 -38.17 6.70 12.27
N SER A 39 -37.97 5.39 12.33
CA SER A 39 -36.81 4.73 11.74
C SER A 39 -37.16 3.36 11.18
N SER A 40 -36.40 2.92 10.16
CA SER A 40 -36.59 1.60 9.55
C SER A 40 -35.30 1.03 8.95
N LYS A 41 -35.14 -0.30 9.06
CA LYS A 41 -33.93 -1.04 8.65
C LYS A 41 -33.87 -1.43 7.16
N ASN A 42 -34.94 -1.20 6.40
CA ASN A 42 -35.04 -1.63 5.00
C ASN A 42 -35.73 -0.59 4.09
N TYR A 43 -35.73 0.69 4.48
CA TYR A 43 -36.32 1.71 3.65
C TYR A 43 -35.44 2.01 2.44
N SER A 44 -36.04 1.99 1.26
CA SER A 44 -35.44 2.54 0.06
C SER A 44 -35.55 4.07 0.07
N CYS A 45 -34.78 4.75 -0.77
CA CYS A 45 -34.90 6.19 -0.97
C CYS A 45 -36.33 6.60 -1.38
N SER A 46 -37.05 5.74 -2.12
CA SER A 46 -38.42 5.99 -2.57
C SER A 46 -39.42 5.94 -1.41
N ASP A 47 -39.28 4.98 -0.50
CA ASP A 47 -40.16 4.84 0.67
C ASP A 47 -40.04 6.03 1.61
N VAL A 48 -38.80 6.53 1.80
CA VAL A 48 -38.53 7.75 2.56
C VAL A 48 -39.22 8.96 1.92
N ILE A 49 -39.13 9.10 0.59
CA ILE A 49 -39.78 10.19 -0.15
C ILE A 49 -41.30 10.14 -0.01
N GLU A 50 -41.90 8.96 -0.15
CA GLU A 50 -43.34 8.77 0.00
C GLU A 50 -43.81 9.16 1.40
N SER A 51 -43.08 8.72 2.43
CA SER A 51 -43.37 9.10 3.82
C SER A 51 -43.21 10.61 4.05
N ILE A 52 -42.19 11.26 3.49
CA ILE A 52 -42.05 12.71 3.62
C ILE A 52 -43.24 13.45 2.99
N ILE A 53 -43.68 13.02 1.80
CA ILE A 53 -44.79 13.64 1.06
C ILE A 53 -46.11 13.50 1.82
N SER A 54 -46.35 12.37 2.50
CA SER A 54 -47.59 12.16 3.25
C SER A 54 -47.72 13.08 4.46
N HIS A 55 -46.60 13.57 5.01
CA HIS A 55 -46.57 14.43 6.20
C HIS A 55 -46.41 15.93 5.89
N GLY A 56 -46.04 16.32 4.66
CA GLY A 56 -46.01 17.72 4.25
C GLY A 56 -45.14 18.03 3.04
N ASN A 57 -44.89 19.32 2.81
CA ASN A 57 -44.01 19.79 1.75
C ASN A 57 -42.63 20.16 2.32
N PRO A 58 -41.59 19.33 2.12
CA PRO A 58 -40.27 19.57 2.70
C PRO A 58 -39.68 20.87 2.13
N LEU A 59 -39.47 21.85 2.99
CA LEU A 59 -38.85 23.13 2.65
C LEU A 59 -37.34 23.12 2.87
N ILE A 60 -36.87 22.39 3.88
CA ILE A 60 -35.46 22.27 4.24
C ILE A 60 -35.17 20.79 4.51
N VAL A 61 -34.04 20.31 4.01
CA VAL A 61 -33.53 18.96 4.31
C VAL A 61 -32.23 19.08 5.12
N ALA A 62 -32.07 18.30 6.18
CA ALA A 62 -30.93 18.37 7.09
C ALA A 62 -30.34 16.97 7.36
N SER A 63 -29.06 16.95 7.72
CA SER A 63 -28.34 15.79 8.25
C SER A 63 -27.44 16.25 9.39
N ASP A 64 -27.12 15.34 10.29
CA ASP A 64 -26.31 15.55 11.49
C ASP A 64 -24.80 15.47 11.23
N VAL A 65 -24.39 15.01 10.04
CA VAL A 65 -22.99 14.83 9.64
C VAL A 65 -22.60 15.72 8.46
N THR A 66 -21.32 16.11 8.44
CA THR A 66 -20.64 16.78 7.32
C THR A 66 -19.42 15.96 6.87
N PRO A 67 -19.18 15.77 5.56
CA PRO A 67 -19.98 16.25 4.44
C PRO A 67 -21.35 15.55 4.36
N THR A 68 -22.37 16.26 3.86
CA THR A 68 -23.73 15.72 3.78
C THR A 68 -23.80 14.44 2.95
N PRO A 69 -24.43 13.36 3.44
CA PRO A 69 -24.50 12.08 2.74
C PRO A 69 -25.23 12.15 1.38
N SER A 70 -24.87 11.23 0.49
CA SER A 70 -25.37 11.20 -0.90
C SER A 70 -26.90 11.04 -0.99
N MET A 71 -27.49 10.21 -0.13
CA MET A 71 -28.95 9.99 -0.08
C MET A 71 -29.70 11.27 0.27
N VAL A 72 -29.21 12.02 1.27
CA VAL A 72 -29.81 13.28 1.71
C VAL A 72 -29.74 14.33 0.59
N LYS A 73 -28.59 14.43 -0.10
CA LYS A 73 -28.44 15.31 -1.28
C LYS A 73 -29.39 14.92 -2.42
N ARG A 74 -29.65 13.63 -2.61
CA ARG A 74 -30.60 13.15 -3.64
C ARG A 74 -32.03 13.55 -3.28
N ILE A 75 -32.45 13.33 -2.03
CA ILE A 75 -33.79 13.69 -1.54
C ILE A 75 -34.02 15.20 -1.63
N SER A 76 -33.04 16.01 -1.21
CA SER A 76 -33.07 17.47 -1.36
C SER A 76 -33.32 17.94 -2.80
N ARG A 77 -32.63 17.33 -3.79
CA ARG A 77 -32.82 17.68 -5.21
C ARG A 77 -34.21 17.34 -5.72
N ILE A 78 -34.75 16.21 -5.31
CA ILE A 78 -36.09 15.76 -5.72
C ILE A 78 -37.16 16.76 -5.25
N PHE A 79 -37.03 17.25 -4.01
CA PHE A 79 -37.95 18.22 -3.44
C PHE A 79 -37.63 19.68 -3.81
N SER A 80 -36.50 19.94 -4.48
CA SER A 80 -36.00 21.30 -4.73
C SER A 80 -35.84 22.11 -3.44
N SER A 81 -35.41 21.45 -2.37
CA SER A 81 -35.31 21.99 -1.02
C SER A 81 -33.84 22.11 -0.62
N PRO A 82 -33.37 23.28 -0.16
CA PRO A 82 -31.97 23.43 0.23
C PRO A 82 -31.57 22.47 1.36
N VAL A 83 -30.34 21.96 1.28
CA VAL A 83 -29.71 21.22 2.36
C VAL A 83 -29.19 22.21 3.41
N HIS A 84 -29.50 21.98 4.67
CA HIS A 84 -28.83 22.65 5.78
C HIS A 84 -27.46 21.99 6.01
N GLU A 85 -26.41 22.62 5.49
CA GLU A 85 -25.03 22.17 5.68
C GLU A 85 -24.48 22.67 7.03
N LEU A 86 -23.78 21.75 7.70
CA LEU A 86 -23.07 21.99 8.96
C LEU A 86 -21.59 22.28 8.69
N ASP A 87 -21.00 23.16 9.50
CA ASP A 87 -19.56 23.44 9.47
C ASP A 87 -18.76 22.23 10.01
N GLU A 88 -19.28 21.60 11.07
CA GLU A 88 -18.74 20.38 11.69
C GLU A 88 -19.87 19.39 12.02
N SER A 89 -19.56 18.09 12.05
CA SER A 89 -20.54 17.05 12.40
C SER A 89 -20.94 17.17 13.87
N LEU A 90 -22.22 16.96 14.17
CA LEU A 90 -22.72 17.06 15.55
C LEU A 90 -22.18 15.93 16.42
N SER A 91 -21.60 16.29 17.57
CA SER A 91 -21.21 15.35 18.63
C SER A 91 -22.43 14.70 19.27
N THR A 92 -22.22 13.54 19.93
CA THR A 92 -23.31 12.84 20.61
C THR A 92 -23.95 13.70 21.71
N GLU A 93 -23.13 14.45 22.44
CA GLU A 93 -23.56 15.36 23.50
C GLU A 93 -24.44 16.49 22.93
N GLU A 94 -24.06 17.06 21.79
CA GLU A 94 -24.85 18.08 21.10
C GLU A 94 -26.19 17.52 20.61
N LYS A 95 -26.19 16.34 20.00
CA LYS A 95 -27.43 15.70 19.53
C LYS A 95 -28.42 15.53 20.67
N VAL A 96 -27.97 15.01 21.81
CA VAL A 96 -28.80 14.86 23.01
C VAL A 96 -29.25 16.22 23.55
N ALA A 97 -28.35 17.22 23.62
CA ALA A 97 -28.71 18.55 24.09
C ALA A 97 -29.77 19.25 23.21
N LEU A 98 -29.74 18.99 21.89
CA LEU A 98 -30.73 19.50 20.95
C LEU A 98 -32.10 18.83 21.10
N THR A 99 -32.13 17.54 21.43
CA THR A 99 -33.38 16.76 21.53
C THR A 99 -33.99 16.72 22.93
N LYS A 100 -33.37 17.36 23.94
CA LYS A 100 -33.89 17.48 25.32
C LYS A 100 -35.09 18.44 25.50
N GLY A 101 -35.56 19.08 24.43
CA GLY A 101 -36.68 20.05 24.50
C GLY A 101 -38.05 19.41 24.74
N GLU A 102 -39.01 20.21 25.20
CA GLU A 102 -40.40 19.76 25.39
C GLU A 102 -41.03 19.32 24.07
N GLY A 103 -41.60 18.10 24.06
CA GLY A 103 -42.31 17.53 22.92
C GLY A 103 -41.46 16.71 21.94
N TYR A 104 -40.14 16.60 22.15
CA TYR A 104 -39.27 15.76 21.33
C TYR A 104 -39.18 14.34 21.90
N GLU A 105 -39.79 13.38 21.21
CA GLU A 105 -39.73 11.96 21.56
C GLU A 105 -39.03 11.17 20.45
N TYR A 106 -38.18 10.22 20.85
CA TYR A 106 -37.47 9.31 19.94
C TYR A 106 -37.25 7.97 20.64
N LYS A 107 -37.25 6.87 19.87
CA LYS A 107 -37.13 5.50 20.41
C LYS A 107 -35.73 4.94 20.33
N ASN A 108 -34.89 5.47 19.44
CA ASN A 108 -33.54 4.97 19.21
C ASN A 108 -32.57 6.07 18.75
N VAL A 109 -31.30 5.69 18.59
CA VAL A 109 -30.21 6.60 18.21
C VAL A 109 -30.40 7.22 16.82
N HIS A 110 -30.99 6.49 15.86
CA HIS A 110 -31.20 7.00 14.51
C HIS A 110 -32.30 8.06 14.46
N GLU A 111 -33.39 7.83 15.20
CA GLU A 111 -34.46 8.82 15.39
C GLU A 111 -33.95 10.07 16.10
N ARG A 112 -33.13 9.89 17.14
CA ARG A 112 -32.47 11.02 17.83
C ARG A 112 -31.60 11.83 16.88
N ASP A 113 -30.78 11.16 16.06
CA ASP A 113 -29.81 11.81 15.20
C ASP A 113 -30.51 12.56 14.05
N ALA A 114 -31.55 11.96 13.46
CA ALA A 114 -32.43 12.63 12.50
C ALA A 114 -33.16 13.84 13.12
N LEU A 115 -33.67 13.70 14.34
CA LEU A 115 -34.35 14.79 15.04
C LEU A 115 -33.38 15.92 15.41
N ALA A 116 -32.17 15.59 15.85
CA ALA A 116 -31.12 16.57 16.14
C ALA A 116 -30.76 17.39 14.90
N ALA A 117 -30.64 16.75 13.73
CA ALA A 117 -30.40 17.43 12.46
C ALA A 117 -31.53 18.44 12.14
N CYS A 118 -32.78 18.03 12.30
CA CYS A 118 -33.96 18.87 12.14
C CYS A 118 -33.94 20.10 13.06
N VAL A 119 -33.74 19.87 14.35
CA VAL A 119 -33.75 20.93 15.37
C VAL A 119 -32.58 21.88 15.18
N ASN A 120 -31.41 21.37 14.78
CA ASN A 120 -30.26 22.21 14.43
C ASN A 120 -30.58 23.16 13.27
N ALA A 121 -31.15 22.62 12.19
CA ALA A 121 -31.60 23.43 11.05
C ALA A 121 -32.61 24.49 11.50
N PHE A 122 -33.63 24.11 12.26
CA PHE A 122 -34.62 25.04 12.81
C PHE A 122 -33.97 26.17 13.62
N LYS A 123 -33.02 25.88 14.50
CA LYS A 123 -32.32 26.92 15.30
C LYS A 123 -31.62 27.96 14.43
N ARG A 124 -31.02 27.56 13.31
CA ARG A 124 -30.37 28.50 12.36
C ARG A 124 -31.40 29.40 11.67
N TYR A 125 -32.55 28.85 11.28
CA TYR A 125 -33.59 29.60 10.58
C TYR A 125 -34.56 30.34 11.50
N LYS A 126 -34.63 30.00 12.79
CA LYS A 126 -35.57 30.59 13.79
C LYS A 126 -35.55 32.12 13.80
N LYS A 127 -34.36 32.73 13.82
CA LYS A 127 -34.21 34.20 13.80
C LYS A 127 -34.81 34.82 12.52
N LYS A 128 -34.57 34.19 11.36
CA LYS A 128 -35.10 34.64 10.07
C LYS A 128 -36.61 34.45 10.00
N PHE A 129 -37.15 33.30 10.43
CA PHE A 129 -38.58 33.05 10.46
C PHE A 129 -39.33 34.03 11.36
N LEU A 130 -38.76 34.37 12.53
CA LEU A 130 -39.34 35.38 13.41
C LEU A 130 -39.32 36.78 12.78
N GLN A 131 -38.24 37.12 12.05
CA GLN A 131 -38.17 38.38 11.31
C GLN A 131 -39.21 38.45 10.20
N VAL A 132 -39.43 37.35 9.47
CA VAL A 132 -40.48 37.23 8.46
C VAL A 132 -41.85 37.43 9.11
N GLN A 133 -42.15 36.70 10.18
CA GLN A 133 -43.43 36.80 10.88
C GLN A 133 -43.76 38.22 11.35
N ARG A 134 -42.75 39.00 11.78
CA ARG A 134 -42.95 40.40 12.20
C ARG A 134 -43.14 41.38 11.04
N LYS A 135 -42.56 41.10 9.88
CA LYS A 135 -42.58 42.00 8.71
C LYS A 135 -43.70 41.70 7.72
N THR A 136 -44.25 40.49 7.74
CA THR A 136 -45.33 40.07 6.84
C THR A 136 -46.65 40.72 7.27
N PRO A 137 -47.33 41.46 6.37
CA PRO A 137 -48.68 41.99 6.64
C PRO A 137 -49.71 40.87 6.81
N ALA A 138 -50.76 41.10 7.61
CA ALA A 138 -51.81 40.11 7.87
C ALA A 138 -52.55 39.60 6.61
N ALA A 139 -52.49 40.36 5.50
CA ALA A 139 -53.09 39.98 4.23
C ALA A 139 -52.28 38.94 3.43
N VAL A 140 -51.05 38.60 3.83
CA VAL A 140 -50.14 37.68 3.12
C VAL A 140 -49.88 36.45 3.98
N ASP A 141 -49.86 35.27 3.36
CA ASP A 141 -49.54 34.02 4.05
C ASP A 141 -48.07 34.02 4.49
N VAL A 142 -47.85 33.91 5.80
CA VAL A 142 -46.53 33.93 6.43
C VAL A 142 -45.71 32.70 6.05
N GLU A 143 -46.34 31.52 5.92
CA GLU A 143 -45.62 30.27 5.57
C GLU A 143 -45.07 30.34 4.15
N GLU A 144 -45.84 30.87 3.19
CA GLU A 144 -45.39 31.10 1.82
C GLU A 144 -44.23 32.12 1.75
N VAL A 145 -44.26 33.18 2.57
CA VAL A 145 -43.12 34.11 2.66
C VAL A 145 -41.89 33.40 3.22
N LYS A 146 -42.04 32.58 4.28
CA LYS A 146 -40.93 31.78 4.83
C LYS A 146 -40.34 30.86 3.75
N ALA A 147 -41.17 30.23 2.93
CA ALA A 147 -40.74 29.35 1.85
C ALA A 147 -39.91 30.08 0.77
N LEU A 148 -40.35 31.26 0.34
CA LEU A 148 -39.60 32.09 -0.61
C LEU A 148 -38.27 32.59 -0.04
N VAL A 149 -38.25 32.95 1.25
CA VAL A 149 -37.04 33.43 1.92
C VAL A 149 -35.99 32.33 2.07
N VAL A 150 -36.40 31.10 2.36
CA VAL A 150 -35.50 29.93 2.37
C VAL A 150 -34.90 29.68 0.98
N LYS A 151 -35.66 29.94 -0.10
CA LYS A 151 -35.19 29.86 -1.49
C LYS A 151 -34.30 31.04 -1.93
N GLY A 152 -33.94 31.94 -1.02
CA GLY A 152 -32.99 33.03 -1.27
C GLY A 152 -33.63 34.37 -1.69
N VAL A 153 -34.96 34.49 -1.66
CA VAL A 153 -35.64 35.75 -1.96
C VAL A 153 -35.60 36.67 -0.73
N SER A 154 -35.39 37.97 -0.91
CA SER A 154 -35.44 38.92 0.21
C SER A 154 -36.86 39.02 0.79
N ILE A 155 -36.99 39.30 2.08
CA ILE A 155 -38.30 39.36 2.77
C ILE A 155 -39.24 40.33 2.04
N SER A 156 -38.76 41.53 1.69
CA SER A 156 -39.56 42.54 0.98
C SER A 156 -39.98 42.07 -0.42
N ALA A 157 -39.07 41.44 -1.16
CA ALA A 157 -39.39 40.93 -2.49
C ALA A 157 -40.39 39.76 -2.44
N ALA A 158 -40.28 38.88 -1.43
CA ALA A 158 -41.21 37.78 -1.21
C ALA A 158 -42.63 38.28 -0.90
N ILE A 159 -42.75 39.27 -0.02
CA ILE A 159 -44.04 39.91 0.31
C ILE A 159 -44.66 40.55 -0.93
N ASN A 160 -43.90 41.38 -1.66
CA ASN A 160 -44.40 42.06 -2.86
C ASN A 160 -44.84 41.07 -3.96
N ARG A 161 -44.09 39.98 -4.13
CA ARG A 161 -44.44 38.93 -5.10
C ARG A 161 -45.78 38.27 -4.76
N LEU A 162 -46.04 38.00 -3.48
CA LEU A 162 -47.29 37.39 -3.04
C LEU A 162 -48.47 38.36 -3.11
N ILE A 163 -48.25 39.64 -2.79
CA ILE A 163 -49.28 40.70 -2.95
C ILE A 163 -49.67 40.81 -4.42
N ARG A 164 -48.71 40.99 -5.32
CA ARG A 164 -48.97 41.11 -6.76
C ARG A 164 -49.67 39.87 -7.35
N ALA A 165 -49.30 38.67 -6.90
CA ALA A 165 -49.96 37.44 -7.30
C ALA A 165 -51.41 37.33 -6.78
N LYS A 166 -51.73 37.92 -5.61
CA LYS A 166 -53.10 38.02 -5.11
C LYS A 166 -53.90 39.06 -5.92
N GLU A 167 -53.32 40.23 -6.18
CA GLU A 167 -53.93 41.29 -6.99
C GLU A 167 -54.27 40.79 -8.40
N GLU A 168 -53.35 40.13 -9.09
CA GLU A 168 -53.59 39.54 -10.41
C GLU A 168 -54.69 38.46 -10.40
N LYS A 169 -54.82 37.70 -9.31
CA LYS A 169 -55.90 36.71 -9.15
C LYS A 169 -57.24 37.38 -8.86
N GLU A 170 -57.25 38.48 -8.12
CA GLU A 170 -58.47 39.25 -7.86
C GLU A 170 -58.93 40.03 -9.09
N GLU A 171 -58.01 40.60 -9.86
CA GLU A 171 -58.29 41.30 -11.12
C GLU A 171 -58.89 40.34 -12.15
N LYS A 172 -58.31 39.14 -12.30
CA LYS A 172 -58.91 38.08 -13.13
C LYS A 172 -60.31 37.66 -12.67
N LYS A 173 -60.58 37.68 -11.35
CA LYS A 173 -61.93 37.38 -10.81
C LYS A 173 -62.92 38.54 -11.01
N ARG A 174 -62.46 39.80 -11.02
CA ARG A 174 -63.29 40.99 -11.27
C ARG A 174 -63.68 41.12 -12.74
N VAL A 175 -62.73 40.92 -13.66
CA VAL A 175 -62.98 40.90 -15.11
C VAL A 175 -64.00 39.81 -15.48
N MET A 176 -63.91 38.63 -14.85
CA MET A 176 -64.91 37.56 -15.03
C MET A 176 -66.30 37.86 -14.45
N LYS A 177 -66.42 38.84 -13.54
CA LYS A 177 -67.68 39.26 -12.92
C LYS A 177 -68.33 40.40 -13.73
N GLU A 178 -67.54 41.31 -14.26
CA GLU A 178 -67.99 42.41 -15.14
C GLU A 178 -68.46 41.90 -16.51
N GLU A 179 -67.78 40.90 -17.09
CA GLU A 179 -68.24 40.24 -18.34
C GLU A 179 -69.58 39.49 -18.20
N LYS A 180 -70.06 39.24 -16.97
CA LYS A 180 -71.37 38.65 -16.71
C LYS A 180 -72.47 39.70 -16.55
N SER A 181 -72.17 40.90 -16.08
CA SER A 181 -73.15 41.98 -15.91
C SER A 181 -73.45 42.74 -17.21
N GLU A 182 -72.49 42.84 -18.15
CA GLU A 182 -72.72 43.52 -19.44
C GLU A 182 -73.48 42.67 -20.48
N LYS A 183 -73.68 41.37 -20.21
CA LYS A 183 -74.37 40.46 -21.15
C LYS A 183 -75.88 40.29 -20.90
N GLU A 184 -76.44 40.95 -19.90
CA GLU A 184 -77.88 40.85 -19.59
C GLU A 184 -78.77 41.89 -20.32
N GLU A 185 -78.21 42.92 -20.97
CA GLU A 185 -79.02 43.97 -21.64
C GLU A 185 -79.12 43.89 -23.16
N GLN A 186 -78.43 42.96 -23.83
CA GLN A 186 -78.58 42.80 -25.29
C GLN A 186 -78.59 41.33 -25.69
N LYS A 187 -79.79 40.77 -25.85
CA LYS A 187 -80.12 39.78 -26.89
C LYS A 187 -81.61 39.39 -26.87
N GLY A 188 -82.40 40.19 -27.58
CA GLY A 188 -83.46 39.62 -28.41
C GLY A 188 -82.84 39.18 -29.74
N GLY A 189 -83.23 38.01 -30.26
CA GLY A 189 -82.89 37.57 -31.62
C GLY A 189 -82.09 36.28 -31.71
N GLU A 190 -82.82 35.17 -31.85
CA GLU A 190 -82.61 33.95 -32.64
C GLU A 190 -81.18 33.50 -33.04
N GLY A 191 -80.89 32.23 -32.75
CA GLY A 191 -79.76 31.50 -33.33
C GLY A 191 -79.17 30.46 -32.39
N GLY A 192 -79.87 29.34 -32.20
CA GLY A 192 -79.45 28.24 -31.33
C GLY A 192 -78.18 27.53 -31.81
N VAL A 193 -77.03 27.97 -31.33
CA VAL A 193 -75.89 27.09 -31.05
C VAL A 193 -75.84 26.97 -29.54
N SER A 194 -76.12 25.77 -29.02
CA SER A 194 -76.19 25.51 -27.59
C SER A 194 -74.94 26.06 -26.90
N GLU A 195 -75.12 26.82 -25.82
CA GLU A 195 -74.03 27.38 -24.99
C GLU A 195 -73.01 26.31 -24.56
N ASN A 196 -73.44 25.05 -24.52
CA ASN A 196 -72.60 23.88 -24.33
C ASN A 196 -71.61 23.64 -25.47
N GLU A 197 -71.98 23.84 -26.73
CA GLU A 197 -71.10 23.63 -27.89
C GLU A 197 -69.96 24.67 -27.95
N LEU A 198 -70.28 25.93 -27.67
CA LEU A 198 -69.27 27.00 -27.55
C LEU A 198 -68.34 26.80 -26.35
N ARG A 199 -68.85 26.21 -25.26
CA ARG A 199 -68.05 25.85 -24.08
C ARG A 199 -67.15 24.64 -24.37
N LEU A 200 -67.65 23.62 -25.06
CA LEU A 200 -66.86 22.48 -25.49
C LEU A 200 -65.74 22.88 -26.44
N ARG A 201 -66.01 23.74 -27.45
CA ARG A 201 -64.96 24.24 -28.36
C ARG A 201 -63.85 24.98 -27.63
N ARG A 202 -64.18 25.78 -26.60
CA ARG A 202 -63.18 26.46 -25.76
C ARG A 202 -62.33 25.48 -24.95
N ILE A 203 -62.94 24.44 -24.39
CA ILE A 203 -62.23 23.40 -23.65
C ILE A 203 -61.32 22.58 -24.57
N ILE A 204 -61.78 22.24 -25.76
CA ILE A 204 -60.99 21.50 -26.76
C ILE A 204 -59.78 22.35 -27.17
N LYS A 205 -59.97 23.63 -27.52
CA LYS A 205 -58.87 24.54 -27.86
C LYS A 205 -57.84 24.68 -26.73
N GLY A 206 -58.28 24.83 -25.48
CA GLY A 206 -57.37 24.89 -24.33
C GLY A 206 -56.69 23.56 -23.99
N LYS A 207 -57.25 22.42 -24.41
CA LYS A 207 -56.59 21.11 -24.34
C LYS A 207 -55.56 20.97 -25.46
N ASP A 208 -55.87 21.42 -26.67
CA ASP A 208 -54.96 21.38 -27.82
C ASP A 208 -53.72 22.24 -27.56
N GLU A 209 -53.89 23.44 -26.98
CA GLU A 209 -52.78 24.31 -26.55
C GLU A 209 -51.89 23.63 -25.50
N LYS A 210 -52.48 22.87 -24.56
CA LYS A 210 -51.72 22.09 -23.57
C LYS A 210 -51.00 20.91 -24.19
N ILE A 211 -51.62 20.24 -25.17
CA ILE A 211 -50.99 19.14 -25.90
C ILE A 211 -49.79 19.64 -26.68
N GLU A 212 -49.88 20.80 -27.34
CA GLU A 212 -48.76 21.44 -28.02
C GLU A 212 -47.63 21.78 -27.05
N MET A 213 -47.92 22.45 -25.93
CA MET A 213 -46.91 22.73 -24.91
C MET A 213 -46.25 21.46 -24.34
N MET A 214 -47.01 20.38 -24.15
CA MET A 214 -46.45 19.09 -23.71
C MET A 214 -45.57 18.44 -24.77
N LYS A 215 -45.92 18.56 -26.06
CA LYS A 215 -45.06 18.08 -27.16
C LYS A 215 -43.76 18.87 -27.24
N ASP A 216 -43.81 20.19 -27.12
CA ASP A 216 -42.62 21.05 -27.10
C ASP A 216 -41.72 20.74 -25.90
N LEU A 217 -42.31 20.46 -24.74
CA LEU A 217 -41.54 20.03 -23.59
C LEU A 217 -40.92 18.64 -23.81
N MET A 218 -41.64 17.70 -24.42
CA MET A 218 -41.08 16.38 -24.76
C MET A 218 -39.92 16.48 -25.75
N THR A 219 -40.01 17.34 -26.76
CA THR A 219 -38.93 17.53 -27.72
C THR A 219 -37.72 18.18 -27.04
N ALA A 220 -37.93 19.22 -26.23
CA ALA A 220 -36.86 19.83 -25.44
C ALA A 220 -36.17 18.80 -24.52
N LEU A 221 -36.94 18.02 -23.76
CA LEU A 221 -36.41 16.98 -22.89
C LEU A 221 -35.67 15.88 -23.66
N LYS A 222 -36.16 15.47 -24.83
CA LYS A 222 -35.43 14.53 -25.70
C LYS A 222 -34.09 15.08 -26.15
N THR A 223 -34.05 16.33 -26.61
CA THR A 223 -32.78 16.96 -27.02
C THR A 223 -31.79 17.11 -25.86
N GLU A 224 -32.29 17.37 -24.65
CA GLU A 224 -31.44 17.43 -23.46
C GLU A 224 -30.92 16.05 -23.07
N LEU A 225 -31.76 15.01 -23.17
CA LEU A 225 -31.37 13.62 -22.96
C LEU A 225 -30.25 13.22 -23.92
N GLU A 226 -30.40 13.49 -25.23
CA GLU A 226 -29.40 13.19 -26.24
C GLU A 226 -28.07 13.91 -25.98
N LYS A 227 -28.13 15.19 -25.58
CA LYS A 227 -26.93 15.94 -25.16
C LYS A 227 -26.25 15.27 -23.98
N LYS A 228 -27.01 14.89 -22.95
CA LYS A 228 -26.48 14.22 -21.77
C LYS A 228 -25.91 12.84 -22.07
N GLU A 229 -26.53 12.08 -22.96
CA GLU A 229 -26.01 10.78 -23.41
C GLU A 229 -24.69 10.96 -24.18
N SER A 230 -24.58 11.97 -25.02
CA SER A 230 -23.33 12.31 -25.73
C SER A 230 -22.22 12.74 -24.76
N GLU A 231 -22.57 13.50 -23.71
CA GLU A 231 -21.66 13.92 -22.66
C GLU A 231 -21.17 12.71 -21.85
N ILE A 232 -22.08 11.81 -21.47
CA ILE A 232 -21.75 10.55 -20.79
C ILE A 232 -20.81 9.70 -21.64
N LYS A 233 -21.07 9.59 -22.95
CA LYS A 233 -20.21 8.83 -23.87
C LYS A 233 -18.80 9.42 -23.91
N ASN A 234 -18.69 10.74 -24.04
CA ASN A 234 -17.39 11.44 -24.04
C ASN A 234 -16.64 11.28 -22.71
N LEU A 235 -17.34 11.40 -21.58
CA LEU A 235 -16.75 11.20 -20.26
C LEU A 235 -16.27 9.77 -20.06
N ARG A 236 -17.03 8.77 -20.53
CA ARG A 236 -16.61 7.36 -20.51
C ARG A 236 -15.34 7.14 -21.34
N SER A 237 -15.27 7.67 -22.56
CA SER A 237 -14.06 7.59 -23.38
C SER A 237 -12.85 8.24 -22.74
N LYS A 238 -13.02 9.41 -22.08
CA LYS A 238 -11.94 10.04 -21.31
C LYS A 238 -11.52 9.19 -20.11
N LEU A 239 -12.47 8.57 -19.40
CA LEU A 239 -12.19 7.71 -18.27
C LEU A 239 -11.39 6.47 -18.70
N ASP A 240 -11.76 5.84 -19.83
CA ASP A 240 -11.05 4.68 -20.36
C ASP A 240 -9.64 5.06 -20.84
N PHE A 241 -9.47 6.23 -21.45
CA PHE A 241 -8.16 6.77 -21.78
C PHE A 241 -7.28 6.95 -20.53
N VAL A 242 -7.80 7.59 -19.47
CA VAL A 242 -7.04 7.77 -18.22
C VAL A 242 -6.73 6.43 -17.54
N ARG A 243 -7.68 5.49 -17.54
CA ARG A 243 -7.48 4.15 -16.97
C ARG A 243 -6.40 3.35 -17.72
N SER A 244 -6.40 3.40 -19.05
CA SER A 244 -5.39 2.72 -19.87
C SER A 244 -4.01 3.36 -19.71
N ALA A 245 -3.93 4.70 -19.66
CA ALA A 245 -2.68 5.40 -19.37
C ALA A 245 -2.11 5.01 -18.00
N ARG A 246 -2.95 5.02 -16.95
CA ARG A 246 -2.55 4.61 -15.60
C ARG A 246 -2.13 3.14 -15.53
N ARG A 247 -2.80 2.25 -16.25
CA ARG A 247 -2.41 0.84 -16.33
C ARG A 247 -1.00 0.70 -16.92
N ARG A 248 -0.72 1.40 -18.02
CA ARG A 248 0.60 1.40 -18.66
C ARG A 248 1.68 1.94 -17.72
N GLU A 249 1.40 3.02 -17.00
CA GLU A 249 2.33 3.58 -16.01
C GLU A 249 2.63 2.60 -14.87
N ILE A 250 1.62 1.85 -14.41
CA ILE A 250 1.83 0.78 -13.41
C ILE A 250 2.71 -0.34 -13.99
N GLU A 251 2.41 -0.82 -15.20
CA GLU A 251 3.21 -1.85 -15.86
C GLU A 251 4.68 -1.40 -16.07
N GLU A 252 4.89 -0.15 -16.51
CA GLU A 252 6.22 0.44 -16.66
C GLU A 252 6.96 0.56 -15.32
N THR A 253 6.29 0.99 -14.25
CA THR A 253 6.91 1.11 -12.92
C THR A 253 7.23 -0.25 -12.29
N GLU A 254 6.38 -1.26 -12.49
CA GLU A 254 6.67 -2.64 -12.08
C GLU A 254 7.86 -3.21 -12.86
N GLU A 255 7.95 -2.97 -14.17
CA GLU A 255 9.08 -3.39 -14.99
C GLU A 255 10.38 -2.71 -14.58
N ILE A 256 10.34 -1.39 -14.32
CA ILE A 256 11.50 -0.63 -13.82
C ILE A 256 11.93 -1.20 -12.45
N SER A 257 11.00 -1.39 -11.53
CA SER A 257 11.29 -1.96 -10.21
C SER A 257 11.91 -3.36 -10.31
N TRP A 258 11.41 -4.21 -11.20
CA TRP A 258 12.00 -5.53 -11.43
C TRP A 258 13.43 -5.42 -11.99
N ARG A 259 13.65 -4.54 -12.97
CA ARG A 259 14.99 -4.29 -13.55
C ARG A 259 15.97 -3.74 -12.51
N ASP A 260 15.54 -2.82 -11.67
CA ASP A 260 16.38 -2.24 -10.62
C ASP A 260 16.79 -3.29 -9.59
N ASN A 261 15.86 -4.16 -9.19
CA ASN A 261 16.17 -5.28 -8.30
C ASN A 261 17.17 -6.27 -8.94
N GLU A 262 17.03 -6.58 -10.23
CA GLU A 262 17.97 -7.45 -10.93
C GLU A 262 19.35 -6.78 -11.09
N ILE A 263 19.39 -5.48 -11.37
CA ILE A 263 20.63 -4.69 -11.42
C ILE A 263 21.35 -4.75 -10.07
N GLU A 264 20.65 -4.55 -8.96
CA GLU A 264 21.25 -4.62 -7.63
C GLU A 264 21.76 -6.03 -7.30
N ARG A 265 21.01 -7.08 -7.70
CA ARG A 265 21.47 -8.47 -7.57
C ARG A 265 22.76 -8.72 -8.36
N LEU A 266 22.78 -8.31 -9.64
CA LEU A 266 23.95 -8.47 -10.51
C LEU A 266 25.15 -7.68 -9.99
N ARG A 267 24.94 -6.45 -9.48
CA ARG A 267 25.98 -5.65 -8.84
C ARG A 267 26.57 -6.33 -7.61
N ALA A 268 25.73 -6.93 -6.77
CA ALA A 268 26.17 -7.69 -5.61
C ALA A 268 27.00 -8.91 -6.02
N GLU A 269 26.58 -9.63 -7.07
CA GLU A 269 27.32 -10.79 -7.60
C GLU A 269 28.68 -10.40 -8.19
N VAL A 270 28.74 -9.31 -8.95
CA VAL A 270 30.00 -8.75 -9.48
C VAL A 270 30.94 -8.39 -8.34
N LYS A 271 30.45 -7.68 -7.32
CA LYS A 271 31.24 -7.30 -6.15
C LYS A 271 31.78 -8.51 -5.38
N ALA A 272 30.98 -9.57 -5.24
CA ALA A 272 31.40 -10.81 -4.61
C ALA A 272 32.52 -11.50 -5.42
N ARG A 273 32.36 -11.59 -6.74
CA ARG A 273 33.39 -12.15 -7.63
C ARG A 273 34.67 -11.31 -7.66
N ASP A 274 34.56 -9.99 -7.61
CA ASP A 274 35.73 -9.11 -7.56
C ASP A 274 36.51 -9.30 -6.25
N LYS A 275 35.80 -9.49 -5.14
CA LYS A 275 36.41 -9.81 -3.85
C LYS A 275 37.12 -11.17 -3.89
N GLU A 276 36.46 -12.21 -4.42
CA GLU A 276 37.06 -13.54 -4.59
C GLU A 276 38.30 -13.48 -5.49
N ASN A 277 38.23 -12.75 -6.60
CA ASN A 277 39.37 -12.54 -7.49
C ASN A 277 40.53 -11.83 -6.80
N ALA A 278 40.25 -10.84 -5.95
CA ALA A 278 41.28 -10.14 -5.18
C ALA A 278 41.95 -11.06 -4.15
N GLU A 279 41.16 -11.89 -3.45
CA GLU A 279 41.66 -12.90 -2.51
C GLU A 279 42.53 -13.94 -3.23
N LEU A 280 42.05 -14.51 -4.35
CA LEU A 280 42.80 -15.46 -5.17
C LEU A 280 44.11 -14.85 -5.71
N LYS A 281 44.09 -13.59 -6.16
CA LYS A 281 45.31 -12.89 -6.59
C LYS A 281 46.31 -12.77 -5.45
N THR A 282 45.86 -12.45 -4.24
CA THR A 282 46.72 -12.37 -3.05
C THR A 282 47.34 -13.73 -2.73
N ILE A 283 46.54 -14.80 -2.76
CA ILE A 283 47.00 -16.18 -2.55
C ILE A 283 48.03 -16.58 -3.62
N ILE A 284 47.80 -16.22 -4.89
CA ILE A 284 48.75 -16.48 -5.97
C ILE A 284 50.07 -15.78 -5.73
N GLU A 285 50.06 -14.50 -5.33
CA GLU A 285 51.28 -13.75 -5.05
C GLU A 285 52.03 -14.31 -3.82
N GLU A 286 51.32 -14.72 -2.76
CA GLU A 286 51.93 -15.44 -1.64
C GLU A 286 52.56 -16.77 -2.07
N LEU A 287 51.87 -17.54 -2.92
CA LEU A 287 52.38 -18.82 -3.42
C LEU A 287 53.57 -18.63 -4.37
N LYS A 288 53.58 -17.58 -5.18
CA LYS A 288 54.74 -17.20 -6.00
C LYS A 288 55.91 -16.77 -5.12
N GLY A 289 55.68 -15.96 -4.09
CA GLY A 289 56.70 -15.58 -3.10
C GLY A 289 57.28 -16.78 -2.34
N LYS A 290 56.45 -17.80 -2.05
CA LYS A 290 56.88 -19.07 -1.43
C LYS A 290 57.60 -20.03 -2.39
N LYS A 291 57.43 -19.86 -3.71
CA LYS A 291 58.13 -20.65 -4.75
C LYS A 291 59.42 -19.97 -5.25
N ALA A 292 59.59 -18.67 -5.05
CA ALA A 292 60.70 -17.88 -5.58
C ALA A 292 61.83 -17.62 -4.56
N VAL A 293 62.16 -18.60 -3.73
CA VAL A 293 63.43 -18.61 -2.98
C VAL A 293 64.14 -19.93 -3.28
N GLU A 294 64.46 -20.15 -4.55
CA GLU A 294 65.65 -20.91 -4.91
C GLU A 294 66.85 -20.05 -4.54
N VAL A 295 67.30 -20.17 -3.29
CA VAL A 295 68.64 -19.69 -2.93
C VAL A 295 69.61 -20.47 -3.81
N LYS A 296 70.32 -19.77 -4.71
CA LYS A 296 71.37 -20.36 -5.55
C LYS A 296 72.26 -21.29 -4.70
N GLY A 297 72.14 -22.61 -4.92
CA GLY A 297 72.97 -23.65 -4.28
C GLY A 297 72.35 -24.46 -3.13
N GLY A 298 71.20 -24.07 -2.55
CA GLY A 298 70.61 -24.75 -1.39
C GLY A 298 69.35 -25.56 -1.72
N LYS A 299 69.31 -26.86 -1.36
CA LYS A 299 68.09 -27.68 -1.40
C LYS A 299 67.28 -27.46 -0.12
N ARG A 300 66.01 -27.08 -0.27
CA ARG A 300 65.05 -27.02 0.85
C ARG A 300 64.73 -28.42 1.36
N ILE A 301 64.85 -28.63 2.67
CA ILE A 301 64.58 -29.88 3.37
C ILE A 301 63.54 -29.65 4.48
N LYS A 302 62.89 -30.71 4.95
CA LYS A 302 61.83 -30.63 5.96
C LYS A 302 62.36 -30.95 7.35
N VAL A 303 61.98 -30.18 8.35
CA VAL A 303 62.49 -30.30 9.73
C VAL A 303 61.45 -30.95 10.64
N LEU A 304 61.75 -32.12 11.17
CA LEU A 304 60.96 -32.75 12.23
C LEU A 304 61.59 -32.40 13.60
N PRO A 305 60.85 -31.72 14.50
CA PRO A 305 61.35 -31.39 15.83
C PRO A 305 61.67 -32.62 16.68
N ALA A 306 60.95 -33.72 16.47
CA ALA A 306 61.16 -34.99 17.17
C ALA A 306 60.93 -36.16 16.22
N PHE A 307 61.79 -37.18 16.29
CA PHE A 307 61.63 -38.40 15.52
C PHE A 307 60.53 -39.29 16.12
N SER A 308 59.27 -38.95 15.85
CA SER A 308 58.10 -39.69 16.33
C SER A 308 57.04 -39.84 15.24
N ARG A 309 56.17 -40.85 15.38
CA ARG A 309 55.06 -41.08 14.45
C ARG A 309 54.13 -39.86 14.33
N ASN A 310 53.83 -39.19 15.44
CA ASN A 310 52.96 -38.02 15.46
C ASN A 310 53.58 -36.85 14.68
N ALA A 311 54.86 -36.55 14.91
CA ALA A 311 55.55 -35.48 14.20
C ALA A 311 55.57 -35.72 12.67
N ILE A 312 55.76 -36.97 12.25
CA ILE A 312 55.71 -37.36 10.83
C ILE A 312 54.32 -37.14 10.24
N LEU A 313 53.27 -37.59 10.93
CA LEU A 313 51.89 -37.44 10.47
C LEU A 313 51.45 -35.97 10.42
N ASP A 314 51.91 -35.16 11.36
CA ASP A 314 51.58 -33.74 11.39
C ASP A 314 52.29 -32.97 10.28
N MET A 315 53.56 -33.29 10.01
CA MET A 315 54.27 -32.78 8.84
C MET A 315 53.62 -33.20 7.52
N GLU A 316 53.17 -34.45 7.44
CA GLU A 316 52.44 -34.96 6.28
C GLU A 316 51.11 -34.22 6.08
N ARG A 317 50.36 -33.96 7.15
CA ARG A 317 49.11 -33.19 7.05
C ARG A 317 49.34 -31.74 6.62
N LYS A 318 50.37 -31.09 7.15
CA LYS A 318 50.65 -29.67 6.87
C LYS A 318 51.27 -29.44 5.48
N TYR A 319 52.22 -30.29 5.07
CA TYR A 319 53.06 -30.04 3.91
C TYR A 319 53.23 -31.25 2.97
N GLY A 320 52.72 -32.43 3.35
CA GLY A 320 52.98 -33.70 2.69
C GLY A 320 54.42 -34.18 2.90
N ILE A 321 54.70 -35.47 2.65
CA ILE A 321 56.06 -36.01 2.49
C ILE A 321 56.06 -36.79 1.17
N LYS A 322 56.92 -36.40 0.23
CA LYS A 322 56.95 -36.93 -1.13
C LYS A 322 58.29 -37.62 -1.41
N LYS A 323 58.27 -38.50 -2.42
CA LYS A 323 59.48 -39.12 -2.95
C LYS A 323 60.45 -38.03 -3.42
N GLY A 324 61.69 -38.06 -2.97
CA GLY A 324 62.68 -37.02 -3.28
C GLY A 324 63.04 -36.09 -2.12
N ASP A 325 62.22 -36.09 -1.06
CA ASP A 325 62.43 -35.24 0.11
C ASP A 325 63.62 -35.69 0.95
N VAL A 326 64.22 -34.74 1.67
CA VAL A 326 65.24 -34.99 2.70
C VAL A 326 64.68 -34.48 4.02
N ILE A 327 64.82 -35.27 5.06
CA ILE A 327 64.26 -34.98 6.38
C ILE A 327 65.40 -34.68 7.36
N PHE A 328 65.33 -33.55 8.04
CA PHE A 328 66.17 -33.23 9.18
C PHE A 328 65.42 -33.53 10.48
N LEU A 329 65.99 -34.39 11.32
CA LEU A 329 65.50 -34.71 12.65
C LEU A 329 66.27 -33.85 13.66
N GLU A 330 65.63 -32.86 14.29
CA GLU A 330 66.28 -32.09 15.36
C GLU A 330 66.65 -33.01 16.53
N ASP A 331 65.70 -33.86 16.92
CA ASP A 331 65.89 -34.89 17.94
C ASP A 331 65.66 -36.29 17.36
N GLY A 332 66.76 -36.97 17.03
CA GLY A 332 66.77 -38.31 16.44
C GLY A 332 66.52 -39.45 17.43
N SER A 333 66.50 -39.20 18.75
CA SER A 333 66.51 -40.30 19.74
C SER A 333 65.13 -40.92 19.99
N GLY A 334 64.06 -40.22 19.60
CA GLY A 334 62.68 -40.60 19.95
C GLY A 334 62.07 -41.73 19.13
N GLY A 335 62.69 -42.14 18.02
CA GLY A 335 62.09 -43.08 17.07
C GLY A 335 62.97 -44.30 16.83
N GLY A 336 62.32 -45.45 16.67
CA GLY A 336 62.96 -46.73 16.38
C GLY A 336 62.68 -47.24 14.97
N ALA A 337 62.85 -48.55 14.76
CA ALA A 337 62.68 -49.25 13.49
C ALA A 337 61.36 -48.93 12.76
N SER A 338 60.22 -48.90 13.48
CA SER A 338 58.90 -48.64 12.89
C SER A 338 58.73 -47.21 12.37
N THR A 339 59.39 -46.24 13.00
CA THR A 339 59.33 -44.82 12.62
C THR A 339 60.26 -44.57 11.43
N ALA A 340 61.40 -45.26 11.38
CA ALA A 340 62.31 -45.27 10.24
C ALA A 340 61.64 -45.88 8.99
N GLU A 341 60.97 -47.02 9.15
CA GLU A 341 60.23 -47.67 8.07
C GLU A 341 59.13 -46.76 7.49
N LEU A 342 58.43 -46.02 8.35
CA LEU A 342 57.39 -45.08 7.92
C LEU A 342 57.93 -43.97 7.01
N LEU A 343 59.09 -43.39 7.35
CA LEU A 343 59.74 -42.38 6.50
C LEU A 343 60.32 -43.01 5.23
N ALA A 344 60.94 -44.18 5.33
CA ALA A 344 61.54 -44.88 4.20
C ALA A 344 60.50 -45.25 3.13
N LYS A 345 59.34 -45.80 3.54
CA LYS A 345 58.24 -46.15 2.61
C LYS A 345 57.66 -44.94 1.88
N LYS A 346 57.77 -43.74 2.44
CA LYS A 346 57.35 -42.49 1.79
C LYS A 346 58.34 -42.00 0.71
N GLY A 347 59.49 -42.67 0.56
CA GLY A 347 60.46 -42.40 -0.51
C GLY A 347 61.42 -41.24 -0.21
N VAL A 348 61.71 -41.00 1.07
CA VAL A 348 62.73 -40.04 1.51
C VAL A 348 64.11 -40.46 0.98
N VAL A 349 64.89 -39.50 0.49
CA VAL A 349 66.18 -39.74 -0.17
C VAL A 349 67.34 -39.78 0.82
N ALA A 350 67.25 -39.03 1.92
CA ALA A 350 68.24 -39.02 2.98
C ALA A 350 67.62 -38.50 4.28
N VAL A 351 68.17 -38.92 5.41
CA VAL A 351 67.84 -38.40 6.74
C VAL A 351 69.07 -37.77 7.35
N ILE A 352 68.93 -36.57 7.90
CA ILE A 352 69.97 -35.88 8.66
C ILE A 352 69.49 -35.80 10.10
N TYR A 353 70.31 -36.14 11.09
CA TYR A 353 69.91 -36.12 12.50
C TYR A 353 70.84 -35.26 13.35
N GLY A 354 70.27 -34.46 14.25
CA GLY A 354 71.01 -33.63 15.21
C GLY A 354 71.50 -34.45 16.41
N LYS A 355 70.55 -34.88 17.25
CA LYS A 355 70.84 -35.82 18.35
C LYS A 355 70.91 -37.27 17.88
N GLU A 356 71.53 -38.13 18.68
CA GLU A 356 71.78 -39.54 18.37
C GLU A 356 70.54 -40.27 17.85
N LEU A 357 70.76 -41.07 16.80
CA LEU A 357 69.74 -41.93 16.21
C LEU A 357 69.82 -43.33 16.82
N SER A 358 68.68 -43.95 17.11
CA SER A 358 68.64 -45.33 17.61
C SER A 358 69.28 -46.31 16.61
N HIS A 359 70.06 -47.29 17.10
CA HIS A 359 70.69 -48.33 16.26
C HIS A 359 69.67 -49.05 15.37
N PHE A 360 68.51 -49.40 15.93
CA PHE A 360 67.40 -50.02 15.20
C PHE A 360 66.81 -49.13 14.10
N ALA A 361 66.82 -47.81 14.27
CA ALA A 361 66.36 -46.89 13.25
C ALA A 361 67.39 -46.75 12.12
N ALA A 362 68.69 -46.66 12.47
CA ALA A 362 69.78 -46.60 11.51
C ALA A 362 69.86 -47.87 10.64
N GLU A 363 69.74 -49.05 11.25
CA GLU A 363 69.70 -50.33 10.54
C GLU A 363 68.52 -50.40 9.56
N LYS A 364 67.32 -49.98 9.99
CA LYS A 364 66.16 -49.92 9.09
C LYS A 364 66.36 -48.93 7.95
N PHE A 365 66.90 -47.74 8.18
CA PHE A 365 67.21 -46.83 7.07
C PHE A 365 68.21 -47.46 6.10
N PHE A 366 69.22 -48.18 6.60
CA PHE A 366 70.18 -48.90 5.78
C PHE A 366 69.55 -50.03 4.94
N GLU A 367 68.64 -50.84 5.51
CA GLU A 367 67.89 -51.87 4.78
C GLU A 367 67.12 -51.25 3.60
N PHE A 368 66.39 -50.17 3.85
CA PHE A 368 65.59 -49.47 2.84
C PHE A 368 66.42 -48.61 1.87
N GLY A 369 67.74 -48.54 2.04
CA GLY A 369 68.63 -47.79 1.14
C GLY A 369 68.59 -46.28 1.34
N VAL A 370 68.18 -45.83 2.52
CA VAL A 370 68.13 -44.41 2.90
C VAL A 370 69.37 -44.09 3.75
N PRO A 371 70.30 -43.24 3.28
CA PRO A 371 71.43 -42.80 4.09
C PRO A 371 70.97 -41.93 5.27
N ALA A 372 71.55 -42.19 6.44
CA ALA A 372 71.39 -41.39 7.64
C ALA A 372 72.72 -40.70 7.99
N PHE A 373 72.74 -39.36 8.02
CA PHE A 373 73.93 -38.56 8.30
C PHE A 373 73.76 -37.78 9.60
N SER A 374 74.82 -37.68 10.41
CA SER A 374 74.81 -36.72 11.53
C SER A 374 74.86 -35.29 10.96
N ASP A 375 74.22 -34.35 11.64
CA ASP A 375 74.33 -32.91 11.34
C ASP A 375 75.79 -32.42 11.38
N LYS A 376 76.63 -33.00 12.23
CA LYS A 376 78.08 -32.75 12.30
C LYS A 376 78.81 -33.07 10.99
N ASP A 377 78.32 -34.06 10.24
CA ASP A 377 78.86 -34.43 8.93
C ASP A 377 78.37 -33.54 7.79
N MET A 378 77.43 -32.62 8.09
CA MET A 378 76.77 -31.70 7.19
C MET A 378 76.93 -30.23 7.65
N PRO A 379 78.15 -29.66 7.59
CA PRO A 379 78.46 -28.34 8.12
C PRO A 379 77.73 -27.17 7.41
N SER A 380 77.06 -27.41 6.29
CA SER A 380 76.28 -26.41 5.52
C SER A 380 74.76 -26.51 5.73
N LEU A 381 74.33 -27.01 6.89
CA LEU A 381 72.92 -27.03 7.27
C LEU A 381 72.49 -25.65 7.80
N PHE A 382 71.74 -24.89 6.99
CA PHE A 382 71.20 -23.59 7.37
C PHE A 382 69.78 -23.74 7.91
N LEU A 383 69.62 -23.58 9.23
CA LEU A 383 68.32 -23.52 9.89
C LEU A 383 67.79 -22.08 9.80
N LYS A 384 66.72 -21.86 9.03
CA LYS A 384 66.03 -20.57 9.07
C LYS A 384 65.11 -20.56 10.30
N LYS A 385 65.45 -19.76 11.31
CA LYS A 385 64.50 -19.40 12.36
C LYS A 385 63.51 -18.40 11.78
N GLU A 386 62.24 -18.79 11.64
CA GLU A 386 61.18 -17.83 11.37
C GLU A 386 60.86 -17.07 12.65
N SER A 387 60.43 -15.81 12.51
CA SER A 387 60.32 -14.81 13.58
C SER A 387 59.34 -15.16 14.72
N ASN A 388 58.68 -16.33 14.69
CA ASN A 388 57.74 -16.81 15.72
C ASN A 388 58.02 -18.23 16.25
N GLY A 389 59.19 -18.83 15.98
CA GLY A 389 59.53 -20.17 16.45
C GLY A 389 60.23 -21.03 15.41
N ARG A 390 60.71 -22.22 15.82
CA ARG A 390 61.48 -23.16 14.99
C ARG A 390 60.78 -23.41 13.65
N GLY A 391 61.49 -23.19 12.54
CA GLY A 391 60.91 -23.31 11.20
C GLY A 391 60.75 -24.78 10.77
N ASP A 392 59.62 -25.08 10.12
CA ASP A 392 59.31 -26.42 9.59
C ASP A 392 60.20 -26.82 8.38
N PHE A 393 61.12 -25.93 7.96
CA PHE A 393 62.02 -26.11 6.81
C PHE A 393 63.44 -25.63 7.10
N ALA A 394 64.41 -26.32 6.52
CA ALA A 394 65.82 -25.95 6.53
C ALA A 394 66.40 -26.00 5.12
N PHE A 395 67.63 -25.52 4.94
CA PHE A 395 68.36 -25.61 3.69
C PHE A 395 69.66 -26.38 3.90
N VAL A 396 69.98 -27.27 2.96
CA VAL A 396 71.27 -27.95 2.90
C VAL A 396 71.90 -27.69 1.53
N ASP A 397 73.22 -27.56 1.48
CA ASP A 397 73.93 -27.45 0.20
C ASP A 397 73.63 -28.68 -0.68
N HIS A 398 73.15 -28.41 -1.90
CA HIS A 398 72.72 -29.47 -2.81
C HIS A 398 73.89 -30.34 -3.31
N GLN A 399 75.05 -29.74 -3.54
CA GLN A 399 76.23 -30.44 -4.06
C GLN A 399 76.84 -31.33 -2.98
N LEU A 400 76.97 -30.81 -1.75
CA LEU A 400 77.48 -31.58 -0.61
C LEU A 400 76.57 -32.78 -0.29
N LEU A 401 75.25 -32.55 -0.26
CA LEU A 401 74.27 -33.59 0.03
C LEU A 401 74.36 -34.72 -1.00
N ASN A 402 74.33 -34.40 -2.30
CA ASN A 402 74.41 -35.43 -3.35
C ASN A 402 75.74 -36.19 -3.29
N ARG A 403 76.86 -35.48 -3.07
CA ARG A 403 78.18 -36.12 -2.93
C ARG A 403 78.21 -37.13 -1.77
N LYS A 404 77.68 -36.76 -0.60
CA LYS A 404 77.61 -37.66 0.57
C LYS A 404 76.70 -38.87 0.33
N ILE A 405 75.58 -38.67 -0.37
CA ILE A 405 74.68 -39.77 -0.76
C ILE A 405 75.40 -40.73 -1.72
N ASP A 406 76.12 -40.21 -2.71
CA ASP A 406 76.85 -41.03 -3.68
C ASP A 406 78.03 -41.78 -3.03
N GLU A 407 78.76 -41.14 -2.11
CA GLU A 407 79.81 -41.79 -1.30
C GLU A 407 79.22 -42.93 -0.45
N TRP A 408 78.08 -42.70 0.20
CA TRP A 408 77.39 -43.73 0.97
C TRP A 408 76.91 -44.90 0.11
N ARG A 409 76.33 -44.63 -1.06
CA ARG A 409 75.92 -45.67 -2.02
C ARG A 409 77.10 -46.54 -2.46
N LYS A 410 78.24 -45.92 -2.79
CA LYS A 410 79.47 -46.64 -3.16
C LYS A 410 80.04 -47.47 -2.01
N LYS A 411 79.92 -47.03 -0.75
CA LYS A 411 80.33 -47.82 0.42
C LYS A 411 79.41 -49.01 0.66
N ARG A 412 78.09 -48.81 0.51
CA ARG A 412 77.08 -49.88 0.59
C ARG A 412 77.30 -50.97 -0.46
N GLU A 413 77.60 -50.59 -1.71
CA GLU A 413 77.89 -51.52 -2.81
C GLU A 413 79.19 -52.32 -2.58
N ARG A 414 80.19 -51.71 -1.92
CA ARG A 414 81.46 -52.36 -1.55
C ARG A 414 81.36 -53.25 -0.30
N GLY A 415 80.22 -53.25 0.40
CA GLY A 415 79.98 -54.09 1.58
C GLY A 415 80.68 -53.64 2.87
N GLU A 416 81.31 -52.45 2.87
CA GLU A 416 82.13 -51.94 3.98
C GLU A 416 81.31 -51.62 5.25
N ASP A 417 80.01 -51.31 5.11
CA ASP A 417 79.15 -50.90 6.24
C ASP A 417 78.45 -52.07 6.97
N LYS A 418 78.44 -53.30 6.43
CA LYS A 418 77.89 -54.48 7.14
C LYS A 418 78.67 -54.82 8.43
N ILE A 419 79.91 -54.35 8.52
CA ILE A 419 80.83 -54.61 9.63
C ILE A 419 80.58 -53.64 10.81
N LEU A 420 79.96 -52.48 10.57
CA LEU A 420 79.76 -51.44 11.59
C LEU A 420 78.46 -51.56 12.40
N PHE A 421 77.47 -52.31 11.92
CA PHE A 421 76.18 -52.50 12.61
C PHE A 421 76.04 -53.89 13.28
N SER A 422 77.02 -54.78 13.10
CA SER A 422 77.06 -56.14 13.67
C SER A 422 77.91 -56.28 14.95
N LEU A 423 78.40 -55.17 15.48
CA LEU A 423 78.95 -55.00 16.84
C LEU A 423 78.03 -54.04 17.62
#